data_AF-M6AP13-F1
#
_entry.id   AF-M6AP13-F1
#
_cell.length_a   1.000
_cell.length_b   1.000
_cell.length_c   1.000
_cell.angle_alpha   90.00
_cell.angle_beta   90.00
_cell.angle_gamma   90.00
#
_symmetry.space_group_name_H-M   'P 1'
#
loop_
_entity.id
_entity.type
_entity.pdbx_description
1 polymer ?
#
loop_
_entity_poly.entity_id
_entity_poly.type
_entity_poly.pdbx_seq_one_letter_code
_entity_poly.pdbx_strand_id
1 'polypeptide(L)' 'MQNRAELEILLLENRIEKVVDKCIRHNPQSLIPEIAAEVWAWSIELFNHSHS' A
#
# COMPACT_ATOMS: atom_id res chain seq x y z
N MET A 1 -19.96 6.13 5.46
CA MET A 1 -19.10 5.99 4.26
C MET A 1 -17.70 6.55 4.48
N GLN A 2 -17.52 7.72 5.10
CA GLN A 2 -16.22 8.36 5.36
C GLN A 2 -15.20 7.46 6.11
N ASN A 3 -15.67 6.75 7.14
CA ASN A 3 -14.83 5.89 7.99
C ASN A 3 -14.19 4.68 7.26
N ARG A 4 -14.79 4.19 6.17
CA ARG A 4 -14.23 3.06 5.40
C ARG A 4 -13.07 3.51 4.53
N ALA A 5 -13.21 4.65 3.86
CA ALA A 5 -12.15 5.20 3.03
C ALA A 5 -10.91 5.58 3.85
N GLU A 6 -11.12 6.17 5.04
CA GLU A 6 -10.04 6.49 5.98
C GLU A 6 -9.32 5.23 6.45
N LEU A 7 -10.06 4.15 6.76
CA LEU A 7 -9.47 2.87 7.14
C LEU A 7 -8.62 2.25 6.01
N GLU A 8 -9.11 2.28 4.77
CA GLU A 8 -8.39 1.77 3.59
C GLU A 8 -7.09 2.54 3.34
N ILE A 9 -7.10 3.86 3.54
CA ILE A 9 -5.90 4.70 3.44
C ILE A 9 -4.90 4.35 4.55
N LEU A 10 -5.35 4.23 5.81
CA LEU A 10 -4.49 3.86 6.94
C LEU A 10 -3.83 2.48 6.73
N LEU A 11 -4.56 1.53 6.14
CA LEU A 11 -4.02 0.21 5.81
C LEU A 11 -2.93 0.31 4.74
N LEU A 12 -3.12 1.13 3.71
CA LEU A 12 -2.10 1.38 2.69
C LEU A 12 -0.85 2.06 3.29
N GLU A 13 -1.03 3.07 4.13
CA GLU A 13 0.07 3.76 4.81
C GLU A 13 0.92 2.78 5.64
N ASN A 14 0.28 1.87 6.39
CA ASN A 14 0.96 0.84 7.16
C ASN A 14 1.77 -0.13 6.26
N ARG A 15 1.23 -0.50 5.09
CA ARG A 15 1.94 -1.34 4.11
C ARG A 15 3.18 -0.62 3.56
N ILE A 16 3.03 0.65 3.18
CA ILE A 16 4.13 1.49 2.67
C ILE A 16 5.22 1.66 3.73
N GLU A 17 4.86 1.92 4.99
CA GLU A 17 5.83 2.08 6.09
C GLU A 17 6.73 0.84 6.24
N LYS A 18 6.15 -0.36 6.17
CA LYS A 18 6.92 -1.63 6.20
C LYS A 18 7.88 -1.77 5.02
N VAL A 19 7.46 -1.35 3.82
CA VAL A 19 8.33 -1.35 2.64
C VAL A 19 9.48 -0.36 2.83
N VAL A 20 9.19 0.85 3.29
CA VAL A 20 10.19 1.88 3.58
C VAL A 20 11.23 1.36 4.57
N ASP A 21 10.79 0.81 5.71
CA ASP A 21 11.66 0.27 6.74
C ASP A 21 12.58 -0.86 6.23
N LYS A 22 12.03 -1.76 5.43
CA LYS A 22 12.78 -2.86 4.81
C LYS A 22 13.79 -2.33 3.79
N CYS A 23 13.37 -1.46 2.87
CA CYS A 23 14.20 -0.99 1.78
C CYS A 23 15.34 -0.09 2.28
N ILE A 24 15.10 0.81 3.25
CA ILE A 24 16.15 1.66 3.82
C ILE A 24 17.28 0.81 4.43
N ARG A 25 16.95 -0.30 5.10
CA ARG A 25 17.93 -1.15 5.77
C ARG A 25 18.69 -2.09 4.83
N HIS A 26 18.06 -2.55 3.77
CA HIS A 26 18.58 -3.65 2.96
C HIS A 26 18.87 -3.29 1.50
N ASN A 27 18.00 -2.53 0.85
CA ASN A 27 18.19 -2.11 -0.54
C ASN A 27 17.36 -0.86 -0.87
N PRO A 28 17.94 0.35 -0.72
CA PRO A 28 17.24 1.60 -1.00
C PRO A 28 16.78 1.74 -2.47
N GLN A 29 17.46 1.08 -3.42
CA GLN A 29 17.10 1.12 -4.84
C GLN A 29 15.78 0.39 -5.13
N SER A 30 15.37 -0.55 -4.26
CA SER A 30 14.10 -1.26 -4.37
C SER A 30 12.90 -0.46 -3.83
N LEU A 31 13.11 0.69 -3.18
CA LEU A 31 12.04 1.42 -2.50
C LEU A 31 10.89 1.79 -3.44
N ILE A 32 11.20 2.46 -4.55
CA ILE A 32 10.20 2.91 -5.51
C ILE A 32 9.45 1.73 -6.16
N PRO A 33 10.12 0.69 -6.71
CA PRO A 33 9.39 -0.42 -7.31
C PRO A 33 8.56 -1.22 -6.29
N GLU A 34 9.00 -1.39 -5.05
CA GLU A 34 8.21 -2.09 -4.01
C GLU A 34 6.98 -1.27 -3.59
N ILE A 35 7.10 0.06 -3.40
CA ILE A 35 5.94 0.92 -3.13
C ILE A 35 4.93 0.89 -4.29
N ALA A 36 5.41 0.94 -5.54
CA ALA A 36 4.53 0.88 -6.71
C ALA A 36 3.75 -0.44 -6.76
N ALA A 37 4.38 -1.56 -6.40
CA ALA A 37 3.72 -2.86 -6.32
C ALA A 37 2.64 -2.91 -5.22
N GLU A 38 2.89 -2.34 -4.04
CA GLU A 38 1.90 -2.26 -2.96
C GLU A 38 0.68 -1.40 -3.36
N VAL A 39 0.93 -0.23 -3.95
CA VAL A 39 -0.16 0.66 -4.41
C VAL A 39 -0.99 -0.02 -5.51
N TRP A 40 -0.34 -0.71 -6.45
CA TRP A 40 -1.03 -1.48 -7.48
C TRP A 40 -1.92 -2.57 -6.86
N ALA A 41 -1.36 -3.41 -5.99
CA ALA A 41 -2.11 -4.48 -5.32
C ALA A 41 -3.33 -3.93 -4.57
N TRP A 42 -3.14 -2.87 -3.78
CA TRP A 42 -4.23 -2.21 -3.06
C TRP A 42 -5.33 -1.66 -3.98
N SER A 43 -4.96 -1.06 -5.12
CA SER A 43 -5.95 -0.57 -6.09
C SER A 43 -6.82 -1.68 -6.70
N ILE A 44 -6.25 -2.88 -6.90
CA ILE A 44 -6.98 -4.06 -7.36
C ILE A 44 -7.90 -4.58 -6.26
N GLU A 45 -7.44 -4.63 -5.01
CA GLU A 45 -8.26 -5.00 -3.85
C GLU A 45 -9.50 -4.09 -3.73
N LEU A 46 -9.30 -2.76 -3.82
CA LEU A 46 -10.38 -1.78 -3.80
C LEU A 46 -11.38 -1.96 -4.95
N PHE A 47 -10.86 -2.20 -6.16
CA PHE A 47 -11.70 -2.42 -7.33
C PHE A 47 -12.61 -3.64 -7.13
N ASN A 48 -12.06 -4.76 -6.66
CA ASN A 48 -12.80 -6.00 -6.44
C ASN A 48 -13.85 -5.84 -5.32
N HIS A 49 -13.50 -5.16 -4.23
CA HIS A 49 -14.43 -4.87 -3.13
C HIS A 49 -15.56 -3.91 -3.51
N SER A 50 -15.41 -3.13 -4.57
CA SER A 50 -16.43 -2.21 -5.06
C SER A 50 -17.43 -2.87 -6.01
N HIS A 51 -17.09 -4.05 -6.55
CA HIS A 51 -17.93 -4.83 -7.48
C HIS A 51 -18.56 -6.08 -6.84
N SER A 52 -18.35 -6.28 -5.54
CA SER A 52 -18.91 -7.36 -4.72
C SER A 52 -20.07 -6.85 -3.88
#